data_AF-A0A1S3DQW1-F1
#
_entry.id   AF-A0A1S3DQW1-F1
#
_cell.length_a   1.000
_cell.length_b   1.000
_cell.length_c   1.000
_cell.angle_alpha   90.00
_cell.angle_beta   90.00
_cell.angle_gamma   90.00
#
_symmetry.space_group_name_H-M   'P 1'
#
loop_
_entity.id
_entity.type
_entity.pdbx_description
1 polymer ?
#
loop_
_entity_poly.entity_id
_entity_poly.type
_entity_poly.pdbx_seq_one_letter_code
_entity_poly.pdbx_strand_id
1 'polypeptide(L)'
;MNDWVSNHTNDKIKDLIKADSLDASTKLVLINAIHFKGKWTVPFKPEATKDGPFYLDDTNSVQVPLMFVKDSFYMYEEAGEDGFKMLELPYGVSISFIIKSQVVPEMGRL
;
A
#
# COMPACT_ATOMS: atom_id res chain seq x y z
N MET A 1 16.56 14.00 17.45
CA MET A 1 16.37 12.73 16.69
C MET A 1 15.03 12.71 16.00
N ASN A 2 13.91 12.80 16.74
CA ASN A 2 12.58 12.88 16.13
C ASN A 2 12.41 14.09 15.21
N ASP A 3 12.96 15.26 15.55
CA ASP A 3 12.91 16.43 14.63
C ASP A 3 13.60 16.16 13.29
N TRP A 4 14.75 15.46 13.33
CA TRP A 4 15.46 15.08 12.12
C TRP A 4 14.61 14.12 11.27
N VAL A 5 13.99 13.11 11.90
CA VAL A 5 13.09 12.16 11.22
C VAL A 5 11.88 12.88 10.63
N SER A 6 11.23 13.76 11.39
CA SER A 6 10.07 14.54 10.93
C SER A 6 10.42 15.36 9.69
N ASN A 7 11.53 16.11 9.75
CA ASN A 7 11.98 16.94 8.64
C ASN A 7 12.31 16.13 7.38
N HIS A 8 12.96 14.96 7.54
CA HIS A 8 13.32 14.10 6.39
C HIS A 8 12.16 13.27 5.85
N THR A 9 11.02 13.25 6.54
CA THR A 9 9.83 12.49 6.12
C THR A 9 8.66 13.41 5.76
N ASN A 10 8.92 14.70 5.52
CA ASN A 10 7.90 15.72 5.26
C ASN A 10 6.79 15.70 6.33
N ASP A 11 7.21 15.60 7.59
CA ASP A 11 6.36 15.53 8.79
C ASP A 11 5.39 14.35 8.83
N LYS A 12 5.62 13.31 8.02
CA LYS A 12 4.79 12.09 7.98
C LYS A 12 5.15 11.09 9.07
N ILE A 13 6.41 11.08 9.52
CA ILE A 13 6.86 10.24 10.63
C ILE A 13 7.30 11.17 11.75
N LYS A 14 6.45 11.27 12.78
CA LYS A 14 6.74 11.99 14.02
C LYS A 14 6.95 10.99 15.14
N ASP A 15 7.72 11.39 16.12
CA ASP A 15 7.90 10.62 17.36
C ASP A 15 8.35 9.16 17.14
N LEU A 16 9.24 8.95 16.17
CA LEU A 16 9.78 7.63 15.84
C LEU A 16 10.41 6.94 17.07
N ILE A 17 11.10 7.72 17.91
CA ILE A 17 11.63 7.27 19.19
C ILE A 17 10.79 7.90 20.31
N LYS A 18 10.12 7.08 21.12
CA LYS A 18 9.36 7.59 22.26
C LYS A 18 10.31 8.08 23.36
N ALA A 19 9.85 9.04 24.16
CA ALA A 19 10.66 9.66 25.22
C ALA A 19 11.18 8.66 26.27
N ASP A 20 10.49 7.55 26.47
CA ASP A 20 10.83 6.46 27.40
C ASP A 20 11.68 5.36 26.76
N SER A 21 12.01 5.46 25.47
CA SER A 21 12.72 4.40 24.74
C SER A 21 14.25 4.42 24.93
N LEU A 22 14.80 5.50 25.50
CA LEU A 22 16.24 5.68 25.68
C LEU A 22 16.55 6.09 27.12
N ASP A 23 17.60 5.51 27.68
CA ASP A 23 18.07 5.80 29.03
C ASP A 23 19.59 6.01 29.07
N ALA A 24 20.14 6.27 30.27
CA ALA A 24 21.57 6.49 30.48
C ALA A 24 22.46 5.27 30.12
N SER A 25 21.89 4.08 29.98
CA SER A 25 22.59 2.87 29.56
C SER A 25 22.72 2.77 28.03
N THR A 26 21.92 3.50 27.27
CA THR A 26 21.92 3.46 25.80
C THR A 26 23.23 4.04 25.25
N LYS A 27 23.98 3.24 24.49
CA LYS A 27 25.30 3.61 23.94
C LYS A 27 25.29 3.96 22.45
N LEU A 28 24.33 3.43 21.69
CA LEU A 28 24.23 3.63 20.24
C LEU A 28 22.77 3.54 19.81
N VAL A 29 22.37 4.38 18.85
CA VAL A 29 21.08 4.31 18.18
C VAL A 29 21.32 4.41 16.68
N LEU A 30 20.78 3.44 15.92
CA LEU A 30 20.73 3.48 14.46
C LEU A 30 19.29 3.75 14.02
N ILE A 31 19.08 4.82 13.26
CA ILE A 31 17.76 5.25 12.80
C ILE A 31 17.70 5.15 11.28
N ASN A 32 16.64 4.52 10.76
CA ASN A 32 16.27 4.57 9.35
C ASN A 32 14.79 4.92 9.24
N ALA A 33 14.46 5.92 8.41
CA ALA A 33 13.10 6.35 8.14
C ALA A 33 12.94 6.59 6.64
N ILE A 34 11.95 5.96 6.04
CA ILE A 34 11.70 6.01 4.59
C ILE A 34 10.26 6.48 4.38
N HIS A 35 10.09 7.54 3.58
CA HIS A 35 8.78 8.02 3.14
C HIS A 35 8.74 8.04 1.61
N PHE A 36 7.73 7.39 1.04
CA PHE A 36 7.52 7.34 -0.40
C PHE A 36 6.17 7.98 -0.76
N LYS A 37 6.21 8.90 -1.73
CA LYS A 37 5.02 9.48 -2.35
C LYS A 37 5.25 9.60 -3.85
N GLY A 38 4.70 8.66 -4.61
CA GLY A 38 4.76 8.66 -6.07
C GLY A 38 3.48 9.22 -6.71
N LYS A 39 3.59 9.70 -7.95
CA LYS A 39 2.42 9.94 -8.82
C LYS A 39 2.32 8.77 -9.79
N TRP A 40 1.15 8.13 -9.85
CA TRP A 40 0.89 7.08 -10.82
C TRP A 40 1.14 7.57 -12.24
N THR A 41 1.71 6.71 -13.10
CA THR A 41 1.83 6.99 -14.54
C THR A 41 0.45 7.19 -15.16
N VAL A 42 -0.50 6.33 -14.78
CA VAL A 42 -1.93 6.48 -15.10
C VAL A 42 -2.67 6.87 -13.83
N PRO A 43 -3.08 8.15 -13.66
CA PRO A 43 -3.72 8.61 -12.44
C PRO A 43 -5.18 8.13 -12.34
N PHE A 44 -5.59 7.81 -11.12
CA PHE A 44 -6.99 7.62 -10.78
C PHE A 44 -7.70 8.98 -10.75
N LYS A 45 -8.81 9.10 -11.47
CA LYS A 45 -9.66 10.29 -11.44
C LYS A 45 -10.42 10.32 -10.11
N PRO A 46 -10.33 11.38 -9.29
CA PRO A 46 -11.03 11.44 -8.01
C PRO A 46 -12.54 11.21 -8.12
N GLU A 47 -13.15 11.62 -9.23
CA GLU A 47 -14.59 11.48 -9.50
C GLU A 47 -15.00 10.03 -9.76
N ALA A 48 -14.04 9.16 -10.10
CA ALA A 48 -14.27 7.74 -10.26
C ALA A 48 -14.19 6.98 -8.94
N THR A 49 -13.67 7.59 -7.86
CA THR A 49 -13.61 6.98 -6.53
C THR A 49 -14.99 6.91 -5.92
N LYS A 50 -15.38 5.73 -5.42
CA LYS A 50 -16.68 5.50 -4.79
C LYS A 50 -16.52 4.60 -3.57
N ASP A 51 -17.36 4.83 -2.56
CA ASP A 51 -17.43 3.92 -1.42
C ASP A 51 -17.94 2.55 -1.88
N GLY A 52 -17.26 1.50 -1.44
CA GLY A 52 -17.64 0.12 -1.69
C GLY A 52 -17.10 -0.83 -0.62
N PRO A 53 -17.60 -2.07 -0.58
CA PRO A 53 -17.20 -3.04 0.42
C PRO A 53 -15.77 -3.55 0.16
N PHE A 54 -14.92 -3.48 1.18
CA PHE A 54 -13.67 -4.23 1.27
C PHE A 54 -13.89 -5.40 2.23
N TYR A 55 -13.78 -6.62 1.71
CA TYR A 55 -14.00 -7.85 2.47
C TYR A 55 -12.76 -8.18 3.29
N LEU A 56 -12.93 -8.23 4.62
CA LEU A 56 -11.87 -8.65 5.55
C LEU A 56 -11.80 -10.18 5.63
N ASP A 57 -12.95 -10.83 5.47
CA ASP A 57 -13.18 -12.27 5.37
C ASP A 57 -14.54 -12.52 4.70
N ASP A 58 -14.98 -13.78 4.65
CA ASP A 58 -16.23 -14.20 3.99
C ASP A 58 -17.50 -13.58 4.58
N THR A 59 -17.44 -13.06 5.80
CA THR A 59 -18.61 -12.56 6.56
C THR A 59 -18.52 -11.09 6.92
N ASN A 60 -17.31 -10.53 7.01
CA ASN A 60 -17.07 -9.17 7.45
C ASN A 60 -16.57 -8.29 6.30
N SER A 61 -17.16 -7.10 6.19
CA SER A 61 -16.71 -6.07 5.25
C SER A 61 -16.78 -4.67 5.87
N VAL A 62 -15.95 -3.77 5.35
CA VAL A 62 -15.93 -2.36 5.70
C VAL A 62 -16.12 -1.52 4.43
N GLN A 63 -16.88 -0.42 4.53
CA GLN A 63 -17.01 0.52 3.43
C GLN A 63 -15.76 1.39 3.35
N VAL A 64 -15.11 1.39 2.19
CA VAL A 64 -13.91 2.20 1.94
C VAL A 64 -14.02 2.89 0.59
N PRO A 65 -13.37 4.05 0.41
CA PRO A 65 -13.29 4.71 -0.89
C PRO A 65 -12.40 3.89 -1.83
N LEU A 66 -13.02 3.16 -2.76
CA LEU A 66 -12.34 2.37 -3.78
C LEU A 66 -12.04 3.23 -5.01
N MET A 67 -10.78 3.23 -5.45
CA MET A 67 -10.35 3.97 -6.64
C MET A 67 -10.53 3.11 -7.90
N PHE A 68 -10.94 3.73 -9.01
CA PHE A 68 -11.18 3.05 -10.28
C PHE A 68 -10.41 3.69 -11.43
N VAL A 69 -9.77 2.86 -12.24
CA VAL A 69 -9.09 3.24 -13.48
C VAL A 69 -9.21 2.10 -14.49
N LYS A 70 -9.29 2.44 -15.77
CA LYS A 70 -9.29 1.47 -16.87
C LYS A 70 -8.21 1.89 -17.86
N ASP A 71 -7.18 1.07 -17.97
CA ASP A 71 -6.04 1.27 -18.88
C ASP A 71 -5.36 -0.08 -19.15
N SER A 72 -4.34 -0.09 -20.00
CA SER A 72 -3.47 -1.23 -20.24
C SER A 72 -2.37 -1.28 -19.17
N PHE A 73 -2.43 -2.29 -18.32
CA PHE A 73 -1.43 -2.58 -17.30
C PHE A 73 -0.79 -3.95 -17.53
N TYR A 74 0.46 -4.11 -17.08
CA TYR A 74 1.06 -5.43 -17.02
C TYR A 74 0.37 -6.25 -15.93
N MET A 75 -0.07 -7.45 -16.30
CA MET A 75 -0.67 -8.41 -15.39
C MET A 75 -0.02 -9.78 -15.59
N TYR A 76 0.12 -10.49 -14.49
CA TYR A 76 0.54 -11.89 -14.45
C TYR A 76 -0.55 -12.71 -13.76
N GLU A 77 -0.80 -13.91 -14.26
CA GLU A 77 -1.76 -14.84 -13.66
C GLU A 77 -1.12 -16.22 -13.55
N GLU A 78 -1.12 -16.74 -12.32
CA GLU A 78 -0.78 -18.13 -12.03
C GLU A 78 -2.09 -18.91 -11.93
N ALA A 79 -2.21 -19.99 -12.70
CA ALA A 79 -3.35 -20.88 -12.65
C ALA A 79 -3.14 -21.99 -11.61
N GLY A 80 -4.23 -22.55 -11.10
CA GLY A 80 -4.20 -23.66 -10.13
C GLY A 80 -5.00 -23.36 -8.88
N GLU A 81 -5.04 -24.32 -7.96
CA GLU A 81 -5.79 -24.24 -6.70
C GLU A 81 -5.27 -23.11 -5.80
N ASP A 82 -3.95 -22.85 -5.86
CA ASP A 82 -3.27 -21.73 -5.21
C ASP A 82 -2.98 -20.56 -6.17
N GLY A 83 -3.77 -20.45 -7.24
CA GLY A 83 -3.61 -19.45 -8.28
C GLY A 83 -3.71 -18.01 -7.78
N PHE A 84 -3.03 -17.09 -8.46
CA PHE A 84 -3.04 -15.68 -8.10
C PHE A 84 -2.95 -14.78 -9.33
N LYS A 85 -3.40 -13.54 -9.17
CA LYS A 85 -3.21 -12.47 -10.14
C LYS A 85 -2.26 -11.45 -9.55
N MET A 86 -1.37 -10.92 -10.38
CA MET A 86 -0.55 -9.76 -10.06
C MET A 86 -0.83 -8.64 -11.05
N LEU A 87 -0.90 -7.42 -10.53
CA LEU A 87 -1.06 -6.19 -11.29
C LEU A 87 0.13 -5.28 -11.00
N GLU A 88 0.75 -4.76 -12.05
CA GLU A 88 1.78 -3.72 -11.95
C GLU A 88 1.19 -2.33 -12.21
N LEU A 89 1.35 -1.43 -11.25
CA LEU A 89 0.96 -0.02 -11.33
C LEU A 89 2.22 0.88 -11.29
N PRO A 90 2.66 1.42 -12.43
CA PRO A 90 3.89 2.20 -12.50
C PRO A 90 3.76 3.61 -11.91
N TYR A 91 4.89 4.09 -11.38
CA TYR A 91 5.16 5.46 -10.96
C TYR A 91 6.26 6.05 -11.87
N GLY A 92 5.87 6.58 -13.02
CA GLY A 92 6.82 7.00 -14.06
C GLY A 92 7.46 5.79 -14.75
N VAL A 93 8.79 5.82 -14.90
CA VAL A 93 9.55 4.82 -15.68
C VAL A 93 10.42 3.88 -14.84
N SER A 94 10.66 4.19 -13.56
CA SER A 94 11.69 3.50 -12.76
C SER A 94 11.17 2.77 -11.54
N ILE A 95 9.92 2.98 -11.14
CA ILE A 95 9.33 2.40 -9.93
C ILE A 95 7.92 1.92 -10.28
N SER A 96 7.54 0.76 -9.77
CA SER A 96 6.17 0.25 -9.88
C SER A 96 5.69 -0.32 -8.55
N PHE A 97 4.38 -0.24 -8.32
CA PHE A 97 3.70 -0.94 -7.23
C PHE A 97 3.13 -2.25 -7.76
N ILE A 98 3.45 -3.37 -7.12
CA ILE A 98 2.93 -4.68 -7.50
C ILE A 98 1.88 -5.11 -6.48
N ILE A 99 0.68 -5.38 -6.96
CA ILE A 99 -0.42 -5.89 -6.13
C ILE A 99 -0.65 -7.34 -6.51
N LYS A 100 -0.56 -8.25 -5.54
CA LYS A 100 -0.98 -9.65 -5.67
C LYS A 100 -2.38 -9.80 -5.07
N SER A 101 -3.31 -10.36 -5.83
CA SER A 101 -4.60 -10.84 -5.30
C SER A 101 -4.67 -12.35 -5.47
N GLN A 102 -5.17 -13.06 -4.45
CA GLN A 102 -5.55 -14.45 -4.64
C GLN A 102 -6.67 -14.51 -5.69
N VAL A 103 -6.61 -15.49 -6.58
CA VAL A 103 -7.76 -15.81 -7.42
C VAL A 103 -8.76 -16.46 -6.48
N VAL A 104 -9.74 -15.68 -6.01
CA VAL A 104 -10.89 -16.27 -5.33
C VAL A 104 -11.56 -17.15 -6.40
N PRO A 105 -11.65 -18.49 -6.19
CA PRO A 105 -12.42 -19.34 -7.09
C PRO A 105 -13.81 -18.71 -7.18
N GLU A 106 -14.35 -18.50 -8.40
CA GLU A 106 -15.70 -17.95 -8.54
C GLU A 106 -16.64 -18.77 -7.65
N MET A 107 -17.07 -18.22 -6.52
CA MET A 107 -18.13 -18.82 -5.73
C MET A 107 -19.35 -18.83 -6.64
N GLY A 108 -19.69 -20.03 -7.10
CA GLY A 108 -20.84 -20.39 -7.92
C GLY A 108 -21.65 -19.21 -8.46
N ARG A 109 -21.44 -18.88 -9.73
CA ARG A 109 -22.57 -18.45 -10.55
C ARG A 109 -23.62 -19.57 -10.48
N LEU A 110 -24.65 -19.34 -9.67
CA LEU A 110 -25.95 -19.99 -9.82
C LEU A 110 -26.54 -19.66 -11.19
#